data_AF-A0A915LYQ6-F1
#
_entry.id   AF-A0A915LYQ6-F1
#
_cell.length_a   1.000
_cell.length_b   1.000
_cell.length_c   1.000
_cell.angle_alpha   90.00
_cell.angle_beta   90.00
_cell.angle_gamma   90.00
#
_symmetry.space_group_name_H-M   'P 1'
#
loop_
_entity.id
_entity.type
_entity.pdbx_description
1 polymer ?
#
loop_
_entity_poly.entity_id
_entity_poly.type
_entity_poly.pdbx_seq_one_letter_code
_entity_poly.pdbx_strand_id
1 'polypeptide(L)'
;MSWEKEIKAYLLNFQVLVSIAAIFIFLYARKLVARLPFLFGGWPLSAYIYYLTWRNFSIIFLEYRFYAILYLGIFTIISLAVCYRMGPPEDERSLNLMEWTLQIIALATIYFFNQSRIYTRMELENLRQFCNSQNSKTNWQLVSRLKRPNRMASFITGDSDHVSAMEFSYHSEIYCQNEGSDEENSYLEEGYITDDD
;
A
#
# COMPACT_ATOMS: atom_id res chain seq x y z
N MET A 1 43.59 -60.43 42.92
CA MET A 1 44.17 -59.60 41.85
C MET A 1 43.38 -59.63 40.53
N SER A 2 42.50 -60.61 40.26
CA SER A 2 41.66 -60.65 39.03
C SER A 2 40.51 -59.63 39.05
N TRP A 3 39.79 -59.56 40.17
CA TRP A 3 38.59 -58.73 40.33
C TRP A 3 38.83 -57.22 40.18
N GLU A 4 40.02 -56.71 40.51
CA GLU A 4 40.36 -55.30 40.33
C GLU A 4 40.54 -54.91 38.85
N LYS A 5 41.00 -55.84 38.01
CA LYS A 5 41.16 -55.60 36.58
C LYS A 5 39.81 -55.51 35.90
N GLU A 6 38.86 -56.35 36.32
CA GLU A 6 37.49 -56.33 35.82
C GLU A 6 36.76 -55.05 36.25
N ILE A 7 36.87 -54.66 37.53
CA ILE A 7 36.27 -53.40 38.01
C ILE A 7 36.84 -52.19 37.25
N LYS A 8 38.16 -52.15 37.02
CA LYS A 8 38.78 -51.08 36.21
C LYS A 8 38.32 -51.11 34.76
N ALA A 9 38.07 -52.27 34.17
CA ALA A 9 37.53 -52.41 32.82
C ALA A 9 36.08 -51.90 32.72
N TYR A 10 35.23 -52.20 33.70
CA TYR A 10 33.86 -51.67 33.74
C TYR A 10 33.83 -50.14 33.93
N LEU A 11 34.69 -49.60 34.80
CA LEU A 11 34.80 -48.15 34.99
C LEU A 11 35.29 -47.43 33.74
N LEU A 12 36.27 -48.01 33.02
CA LEU A 12 36.76 -47.46 31.75
C LEU A 12 35.66 -47.46 30.68
N ASN A 13 34.94 -48.58 30.53
CA ASN A 13 33.84 -48.69 29.55
C ASN A 13 32.71 -47.70 29.85
N PHE A 14 32.35 -47.53 31.13
CA PHE A 14 31.34 -46.57 31.55
C PHE A 14 31.76 -45.12 31.21
N GLN A 15 33.01 -44.75 31.47
CA GLN A 15 33.52 -43.42 31.15
C GLN A 15 33.56 -43.16 29.63
N VAL A 16 33.90 -44.18 28.84
CA VAL A 16 33.85 -44.10 27.37
C VAL A 16 32.41 -43.90 26.88
N LEU A 17 31.43 -44.60 27.44
CA LEU A 17 30.02 -44.40 27.06
C LEU A 17 29.49 -43.00 27.44
N VAL A 18 29.84 -42.49 28.62
CA VAL A 18 29.45 -41.14 29.05
C VAL A 18 30.07 -40.07 28.15
N SER A 19 31.34 -40.22 27.78
CA SER A 19 32.02 -39.27 26.88
C SER A 19 31.45 -39.31 25.46
N ILE A 20 31.14 -40.51 24.92
CA ILE A 20 30.47 -40.64 23.62
C ILE A 20 29.09 -40.00 23.66
N ALA A 21 28.28 -40.27 24.69
CA ALA A 21 26.97 -39.67 24.85
C ALA A 21 27.04 -38.13 24.96
N ALA A 22 28.01 -37.60 25.70
CA ALA A 22 28.25 -36.15 25.82
C ALA A 22 28.62 -35.53 24.47
N ILE A 23 29.45 -36.21 23.65
CA ILE A 23 29.79 -35.76 22.30
C ILE A 23 28.55 -35.75 21.40
N PHE A 24 27.72 -36.80 21.43
CA PHE A 24 26.48 -36.83 20.65
C PHE A 24 25.50 -35.72 21.05
N ILE A 25 25.34 -35.46 22.35
CA ILE A 25 24.51 -34.35 22.87
C ILE A 25 25.06 -33.01 22.41
N PHE A 26 26.38 -32.82 22.46
CA PHE A 26 27.04 -31.60 22.00
C PHE A 26 26.88 -31.37 20.48
N LEU A 27 27.04 -32.42 19.67
CA LEU A 27 26.83 -32.35 18.22
C LEU A 27 25.36 -32.05 17.86
N TYR A 28 24.42 -32.66 18.59
CA TYR A 28 23.00 -32.40 18.41
C TYR A 28 22.63 -30.95 18.78
N ALA A 29 23.14 -30.45 19.92
CA ALA A 29 22.96 -29.07 20.34
C ALA A 29 23.52 -28.07 19.31
N ARG A 30 24.71 -28.34 18.75
CA ARG A 30 25.31 -27.50 17.69
C ARG A 30 24.45 -27.44 16.42
N LYS A 31 23.84 -28.57 16.01
CA LYS A 31 22.93 -28.62 14.86
C LYS A 31 21.63 -27.84 15.10
N LEU A 32 21.13 -27.84 16.33
CA LEU A 32 19.95 -27.06 16.73
C LEU A 32 20.23 -25.56 16.75
N VAL A 33 21.37 -25.14 17.32
CA VAL A 33 21.83 -23.73 17.34
C VAL A 33 22.09 -23.20 15.93
N ALA A 34 22.58 -24.02 15.00
CA ALA A 34 22.78 -23.61 13.60
C ALA A 34 21.46 -23.36 12.83
N ARG A 35 20.33 -23.92 13.27
CA ARG A 35 19.00 -23.74 12.64
C ARG A 35 18.19 -22.59 13.25
N LEU A 36 18.50 -22.20 14.49
CA LEU A 36 17.89 -21.08 15.22
C LEU A 36 18.02 -19.68 14.56
N PRO A 37 19.12 -19.27 13.89
CA PRO A 37 19.22 -17.93 13.32
C PRO A 37 18.24 -17.67 12.16
N PHE A 38 17.76 -18.70 11.46
CA PHE A 38 16.74 -18.54 10.42
C PHE A 38 15.35 -18.27 11.02
N LEU A 39 15.07 -18.81 12.22
CA LEU A 39 13.80 -18.67 12.93
C LEU A 39 13.68 -17.34 13.69
N PHE A 40 14.79 -16.82 14.24
CA PHE A 40 14.77 -15.59 15.04
C PHE A 40 15.52 -14.40 14.41
N GLY A 41 16.44 -14.62 13.47
CA GLY A 41 17.28 -13.56 12.90
C GLY A 41 16.67 -12.84 11.70
N GLY A 42 15.72 -13.47 10.98
CA GLY A 42 15.08 -12.87 9.81
C GLY A 42 14.04 -11.80 10.17
N TRP A 43 13.27 -12.03 11.23
CA TRP A 43 12.22 -11.11 11.68
C TRP A 43 12.73 -9.72 12.08
N PRO A 44 13.76 -9.56 12.93
CA PRO A 44 14.26 -8.23 13.30
C PRO A 44 14.92 -7.51 12.13
N LEU A 45 15.57 -8.23 11.22
CA LEU A 45 16.15 -7.65 10.00
C LEU A 45 15.04 -7.14 9.08
N SER A 46 13.99 -7.94 8.84
CA SER A 46 12.82 -7.52 8.06
C SER A 46 12.08 -6.36 8.72
N ALA A 47 11.92 -6.37 10.05
CA ALA A 47 11.29 -5.29 10.80
C ALA A 47 12.13 -3.99 10.75
N TYR A 48 13.46 -4.10 10.79
CA TYR A 48 14.36 -2.96 10.66
C TYR A 48 14.34 -2.37 9.24
N ILE A 49 14.35 -3.20 8.20
CA ILE A 49 14.17 -2.76 6.81
C ILE A 49 12.79 -2.13 6.64
N TYR A 50 11.73 -2.75 7.17
CA TYR A 50 10.38 -2.19 7.12
C TYR A 50 10.30 -0.83 7.83
N TYR A 51 10.87 -0.71 9.03
CA TYR A 51 10.94 0.55 9.76
C TYR A 51 11.72 1.63 8.97
N LEU A 52 12.85 1.25 8.36
CA LEU A 52 13.64 2.14 7.52
C LEU A 52 12.84 2.62 6.31
N THR A 53 12.12 1.71 5.64
CA THR A 53 11.25 2.04 4.50
C THR A 53 10.08 2.90 4.93
N TRP A 54 9.41 2.59 6.03
CA TRP A 54 8.24 3.32 6.53
C TRP A 54 8.59 4.78 6.85
N ARG A 55 9.72 5.02 7.53
CA ARG A 55 10.16 6.38 7.87
C ARG A 55 10.55 7.19 6.62
N ASN A 56 11.14 6.54 5.63
CA ASN A 56 11.57 7.19 4.39
C ASN A 56 10.52 7.09 3.27
N PHE A 57 9.33 6.57 3.56
CA PHE A 57 8.30 6.28 2.55
C PHE A 57 7.94 7.53 1.74
N SER A 58 7.78 8.67 2.42
CA SER A 58 7.47 9.95 1.78
C SER A 58 8.58 10.41 0.83
N ILE A 59 9.86 10.18 1.17
CA ILE A 59 11.00 10.55 0.30
C ILE A 59 11.03 9.65 -0.93
N ILE A 60 10.82 8.35 -0.74
CA ILE A 60 10.84 7.36 -1.83
C ILE A 60 9.70 7.65 -2.82
N PHE A 61 8.49 7.93 -2.33
CA PHE A 61 7.33 8.19 -3.20
C PHE A 61 7.38 9.56 -3.90
N LEU A 62 7.85 10.61 -3.22
CA LEU A 62 7.84 11.96 -3.78
C LEU A 62 9.02 12.25 -4.70
N GLU A 63 10.21 11.71 -4.39
CA GLU A 63 11.43 11.95 -5.18
C GLU A 63 11.51 11.01 -6.40
N TYR A 64 11.12 9.73 -6.24
CA TYR A 64 11.23 8.69 -7.27
C TYR A 64 9.88 8.28 -7.89
N ARG A 65 8.93 9.21 -7.98
CA ARG A 65 7.55 8.97 -8.45
C ARG A 65 7.44 8.13 -9.74
N PHE A 66 8.29 8.38 -10.75
CA PHE A 66 8.24 7.64 -12.02
C PHE A 66 8.67 6.17 -11.84
N TYR A 67 9.71 5.91 -11.06
CA TYR A 67 10.13 4.55 -10.75
C TYR A 67 9.09 3.82 -9.91
N ALA A 68 8.51 4.49 -8.91
CA ALA A 68 7.44 3.92 -8.10
C ALA A 68 6.21 3.52 -8.94
N ILE A 69 5.79 4.39 -9.88
CA ILE A 69 4.69 4.09 -10.81
C ILE A 69 5.05 2.90 -11.71
N LEU A 70 6.27 2.85 -12.25
CA LEU A 70 6.71 1.74 -13.11
C LEU A 70 6.75 0.41 -12.35
N TYR A 71 7.25 0.38 -11.10
CA TYR A 71 7.22 -0.82 -10.27
C TYR A 71 5.80 -1.29 -9.96
N LEU A 72 4.89 -0.36 -9.61
CA LEU A 72 3.48 -0.70 -9.38
C LEU A 72 2.82 -1.20 -10.66
N GLY A 73 3.08 -0.57 -11.81
CA GLY A 73 2.57 -1.00 -13.11
C GLY A 73 3.07 -2.38 -13.52
N ILE A 74 4.35 -2.69 -13.31
CA ILE A 74 4.88 -4.03 -13.59
C ILE A 74 4.24 -5.06 -12.64
N PHE A 75 4.09 -4.74 -11.35
CA PHE A 75 3.44 -5.63 -10.38
C PHE A 75 1.97 -5.87 -10.70
N THR A 76 1.22 -4.85 -11.15
CA THR A 76 -0.18 -5.00 -11.56
C THR A 76 -0.29 -5.83 -12.83
N ILE A 77 0.57 -5.61 -13.83
CA ILE A 77 0.61 -6.41 -15.06
C ILE A 77 0.96 -7.87 -14.76
N ILE A 78 1.95 -8.13 -13.89
CA ILE A 78 2.31 -9.50 -13.50
C ILE A 78 1.14 -10.17 -12.77
N SER A 79 0.52 -9.48 -11.80
CA SER A 79 -0.64 -10.02 -11.08
C SER A 79 -1.80 -10.31 -12.03
N LEU A 80 -2.07 -9.40 -12.97
CA LEU A 80 -3.13 -9.56 -13.97
C LEU A 80 -2.81 -10.69 -14.94
N ALA A 81 -1.56 -10.83 -15.37
CA ALA A 81 -1.11 -11.93 -16.22
C ALA A 81 -1.20 -13.29 -15.52
N VAL A 82 -0.90 -13.36 -14.22
CA VAL A 82 -1.09 -14.57 -13.41
C VAL A 82 -2.57 -14.90 -13.26
N CYS A 83 -3.41 -13.91 -12.94
CA CYS A 83 -4.87 -14.07 -12.86
C CYS A 83 -5.53 -14.37 -14.22
N TYR A 84 -4.91 -13.97 -15.33
CA TYR A 84 -5.39 -14.30 -16.67
C TYR A 84 -4.99 -15.73 -17.06
N ARG A 85 -3.84 -16.20 -16.56
CA ARG A 85 -3.29 -17.52 -16.90
C ARG A 85 -3.81 -18.65 -16.01
N MET A 86 -4.05 -18.37 -14.73
CA MET A 86 -4.85 -19.23 -13.84
C MET A 86 -6.29 -18.78 -14.04
N GLY A 87 -7.12 -19.55 -14.76
CA GLY A 87 -8.50 -19.16 -15.10
C GLY A 87 -9.34 -18.68 -13.91
N PRO A 88 -10.51 -18.05 -14.17
CA PRO A 88 -11.33 -17.43 -13.14
C PRO A 88 -11.60 -18.41 -11.98
N PRO A 89 -11.41 -18.00 -10.71
CA PRO A 89 -11.59 -18.88 -9.57
C PRO A 89 -13.02 -19.44 -9.50
N GLU A 90 -13.20 -20.72 -9.82
CA GLU A 90 -14.51 -21.39 -9.85
C GLU A 90 -14.98 -21.85 -8.45
N ASP A 91 -14.14 -21.72 -7.43
CA ASP A 91 -14.51 -22.05 -6.05
C ASP A 91 -15.42 -20.96 -5.46
N GLU A 92 -16.64 -21.33 -5.08
CA GLU A 92 -17.63 -20.47 -4.43
C GLU A 92 -17.06 -19.71 -3.21
N ARG A 93 -16.12 -20.33 -2.50
CA ARG A 93 -15.41 -19.72 -1.36
C ARG A 93 -14.46 -18.59 -1.78
N SER A 94 -13.80 -18.72 -2.93
CA SER A 94 -12.86 -17.72 -3.44
C SER A 94 -13.57 -16.48 -4.00
N LEU A 95 -14.73 -16.69 -4.65
CA LEU A 95 -15.60 -15.61 -5.13
C LEU A 95 -16.12 -14.76 -3.98
N ASN A 96 -16.67 -15.39 -2.93
CA ASN A 96 -17.11 -14.68 -1.74
C ASN A 96 -15.98 -13.83 -1.14
N LEU A 97 -14.76 -14.37 -1.02
CA LEU A 97 -13.63 -13.63 -0.49
C LEU A 97 -13.29 -12.39 -1.35
N MET A 98 -13.32 -12.54 -2.68
CA MET A 98 -13.08 -11.43 -3.60
C MET A 98 -14.16 -10.35 -3.46
N GLU A 99 -15.44 -10.71 -3.33
CA GLU A 99 -16.53 -9.76 -3.07
C GLU A 99 -16.29 -8.99 -1.77
N TRP A 100 -15.98 -9.68 -0.66
CA TRP A 100 -15.67 -9.02 0.60
C TRP A 100 -14.47 -8.09 0.47
N THR A 101 -13.42 -8.48 -0.25
CA THR A 101 -12.25 -7.62 -0.46
C THR A 101 -12.63 -6.36 -1.24
N LEU A 102 -13.41 -6.48 -2.30
CA LEU A 102 -13.80 -5.36 -3.14
C LEU A 102 -14.77 -4.42 -2.40
N GLN A 103 -15.68 -4.97 -1.60
CA GLN A 103 -16.57 -4.21 -0.72
C GLN A 103 -15.80 -3.44 0.36
N ILE A 104 -14.84 -4.08 1.03
CA ILE A 104 -14.01 -3.41 2.05
C ILE A 104 -13.19 -2.28 1.40
N ILE A 105 -12.60 -2.53 0.23
CA ILE A 105 -11.86 -1.50 -0.51
C ILE A 105 -12.79 -0.34 -0.88
N ALA A 106 -13.98 -0.62 -1.42
CA ALA A 106 -14.96 0.41 -1.77
C ALA A 106 -15.42 1.22 -0.54
N LEU A 107 -15.70 0.57 0.58
CA LEU A 107 -16.06 1.25 1.82
C LEU A 107 -14.91 2.13 2.33
N ALA A 108 -13.67 1.64 2.27
CA ALA A 108 -12.50 2.39 2.68
C ALA A 108 -12.32 3.65 1.80
N THR A 109 -12.40 3.52 0.47
CA THR A 109 -12.23 4.66 -0.45
C THR A 109 -13.33 5.70 -0.25
N ILE A 110 -14.59 5.29 -0.10
CA ILE A 110 -15.72 6.17 0.17
C ILE A 110 -15.53 6.89 1.52
N TYR A 111 -15.09 6.16 2.55
CA TYR A 111 -14.84 6.75 3.86
C TYR A 111 -13.74 7.81 3.80
N PHE A 112 -12.57 7.49 3.24
CA PHE A 112 -11.47 8.45 3.13
C PHE A 112 -11.83 9.66 2.27
N PHE A 113 -12.53 9.46 1.16
CA PHE A 113 -12.98 10.55 0.30
C PHE A 113 -13.93 11.51 1.04
N ASN A 114 -14.93 10.97 1.73
CA ASN A 114 -15.84 11.79 2.53
C ASN A 114 -15.11 12.50 3.66
N GLN A 115 -14.20 11.81 4.34
CA GLN A 115 -13.40 12.39 5.42
C GLN A 115 -12.57 13.59 4.92
N SER A 116 -11.90 13.45 3.77
CA SER A 116 -11.15 14.55 3.14
C SER A 116 -12.06 15.74 2.83
N ARG A 117 -13.25 15.50 2.26
CA ARG A 117 -14.22 16.57 1.95
C ARG A 117 -14.70 17.29 3.21
N ILE A 118 -14.97 16.56 4.29
CA ILE A 118 -15.43 17.13 5.56
C ILE A 118 -14.34 18.03 6.16
N TYR A 119 -13.09 17.56 6.25
CA TYR A 119 -12.00 18.38 6.78
C TYR A 119 -11.75 19.63 5.95
N THR A 120 -11.72 19.51 4.61
CA THR A 120 -11.57 20.67 3.73
C THR A 120 -12.70 21.67 3.94
N ARG A 121 -13.95 21.23 4.05
CA ARG A 121 -15.10 22.13 4.29
C ARG A 121 -15.05 22.81 5.65
N MET A 122 -14.68 22.08 6.70
CA MET A 122 -14.52 22.64 8.04
C MET A 122 -13.47 23.75 8.07
N GLU A 123 -12.30 23.51 7.46
CA GLU A 123 -11.21 24.48 7.42
C GLU A 123 -11.57 25.71 6.57
N LEU A 124 -12.26 25.49 5.45
CA LEU A 124 -12.78 26.56 4.60
C LEU A 124 -13.80 27.45 5.33
N GLU A 125 -14.67 26.86 6.16
CA GLU A 125 -15.63 27.63 6.97
C GLU A 125 -14.93 28.42 8.08
N ASN A 126 -13.94 27.82 8.73
CA ASN A 126 -13.08 28.52 9.69
C ASN A 126 -12.38 29.73 9.02
N LEU A 127 -11.87 29.55 7.81
CA LEU A 127 -11.27 30.63 7.02
C LEU A 127 -12.29 31.73 6.69
N ARG A 128 -13.52 31.38 6.28
CA ARG A 128 -14.60 32.35 6.01
C ARG A 128 -14.89 33.19 7.25
N GLN A 129 -15.02 32.56 8.41
CA GLN A 129 -15.23 33.25 9.67
C GLN A 129 -14.06 34.18 10.01
N PHE A 130 -12.81 33.72 9.82
CA PHE A 130 -11.63 34.55 10.05
C PHE A 130 -11.60 35.79 9.14
N CYS A 131 -11.86 35.64 7.85
CA CYS A 131 -11.91 36.74 6.88
C CYS A 131 -13.05 37.74 7.17
N ASN A 132 -14.18 37.26 7.69
CA ASN A 132 -15.31 38.10 8.09
C ASN A 132 -15.12 38.76 9.49
N SER A 133 -14.17 38.28 10.30
CA SER A 133 -13.88 38.80 11.64
C SER A 133 -12.90 39.99 11.67
N GLN A 134 -12.79 40.65 12.83
CA GLN A 134 -12.43 42.07 13.07
C GLN A 134 -10.99 42.54 12.71
N ASN A 135 -10.25 41.84 11.85
CA ASN A 135 -8.93 42.25 11.34
C ASN A 135 -8.95 42.57 9.82
N SER A 136 -10.08 43.12 9.35
CA SER A 136 -10.47 43.20 7.93
C SER A 136 -9.41 43.84 7.03
N LYS A 137 -8.74 44.91 7.47
CA LYS A 137 -7.78 45.63 6.62
C LYS A 137 -6.59 44.76 6.21
N THR A 138 -6.03 44.00 7.13
CA THR A 138 -4.88 43.11 6.87
C THR A 138 -5.30 41.86 6.09
N ASN A 139 -6.49 41.33 6.38
CA ASN A 139 -7.04 40.15 5.70
C ASN A 139 -7.40 40.44 4.22
N TRP A 140 -8.06 41.56 3.95
CA TRP A 140 -8.36 41.97 2.56
C TRP A 140 -7.12 42.37 1.77
N GLN A 141 -6.06 42.84 2.44
CA GLN A 141 -4.73 43.01 1.82
C GLN A 141 -4.07 41.69 1.43
N LEU A 142 -4.32 40.61 2.17
CA LEU A 142 -3.85 39.27 1.79
C LEU A 142 -4.65 38.74 0.60
N VAL A 143 -5.98 38.89 0.62
CA VAL A 143 -6.87 38.46 -0.48
C VAL A 143 -6.53 39.17 -1.79
N SER A 144 -6.19 40.46 -1.75
CA SER A 144 -5.83 41.23 -2.96
C SER A 144 -4.53 40.79 -3.61
N ARG A 145 -3.66 40.07 -2.89
CA ARG A 145 -2.41 39.48 -3.42
C ARG A 145 -2.62 38.14 -4.11
N LEU A 146 -3.81 37.55 -4.02
CA LEU A 146 -4.14 36.28 -4.68
C LEU A 146 -4.40 36.49 -6.18
N LYS A 147 -4.23 35.41 -6.96
CA LYS A 147 -4.39 35.44 -8.42
C LYS A 147 -5.80 35.83 -8.89
N ARG A 148 -6.84 35.59 -8.08
CA ARG A 148 -8.25 35.87 -8.40
C ARG A 148 -9.02 36.37 -7.16
N PRO A 149 -8.89 37.67 -6.81
CA PRO A 149 -9.47 38.22 -5.57
C PRO A 149 -11.01 38.22 -5.60
N ASN A 150 -11.63 38.52 -6.74
CA ASN A 150 -13.10 38.56 -6.86
C ASN A 150 -13.76 37.19 -6.60
N ARG A 151 -13.10 36.10 -7.02
CA ARG A 151 -13.57 34.74 -6.77
C ARG A 151 -13.45 34.35 -5.30
N MET A 152 -12.41 34.84 -4.63
CA MET A 152 -12.26 34.65 -3.19
C MET A 152 -13.29 35.49 -2.42
N ALA A 153 -13.59 36.71 -2.88
CA ALA A 153 -14.63 37.54 -2.27
C ALA A 153 -16.01 36.87 -2.33
N SER A 154 -16.43 36.37 -3.51
CA SER A 154 -17.68 35.61 -3.64
C SER A 154 -17.70 34.34 -2.79
N PHE A 155 -16.55 33.69 -2.63
CA PHE A 155 -16.40 32.54 -1.74
C PHE A 155 -16.54 32.89 -0.24
N ILE A 156 -15.98 34.01 0.21
CA ILE A 156 -16.06 34.49 1.60
C ILE A 156 -17.48 34.93 1.96
N THR A 157 -18.18 35.57 1.00
CA THR A 157 -19.59 36.00 1.16
C THR A 157 -20.56 34.81 1.20
N GLY A 158 -20.13 33.63 0.73
CA GLY A 158 -20.95 32.41 0.71
C GLY A 158 -21.75 32.20 -0.58
N ASP A 159 -21.61 33.10 -1.56
CA ASP A 159 -22.30 33.02 -2.86
C ASP A 159 -21.78 31.87 -3.73
N SER A 160 -20.54 31.42 -3.52
CA SER A 160 -19.90 30.34 -4.29
C SER A 160 -19.14 29.34 -3.41
N ASP A 161 -19.23 28.04 -3.74
CA ASP A 161 -18.38 26.98 -3.15
C ASP A 161 -16.92 27.12 -3.66
N HIS A 162 -15.99 26.38 -3.06
CA HIS A 162 -14.56 26.38 -3.42
C HIS A 162 -14.29 25.92 -4.86
N VAL A 163 -15.24 25.25 -5.50
CA VAL A 163 -15.29 24.94 -6.93
C VAL A 163 -16.60 25.50 -7.48
N SER A 164 -16.54 26.27 -8.57
CA SER A 164 -17.75 26.81 -9.20
C SER A 164 -18.53 25.70 -9.90
N ALA A 165 -19.86 25.80 -9.96
CA ALA A 165 -20.72 24.84 -10.66
C ALA A 165 -20.34 24.68 -12.13
N MET A 166 -19.91 25.78 -12.78
CA MET A 166 -19.45 25.76 -14.17
C MET A 166 -18.08 25.07 -14.33
N GLU A 167 -17.18 25.23 -13.36
CA GLU A 167 -15.89 24.53 -13.37
C GLU A 167 -16.09 23.03 -13.14
N PHE A 168 -17.03 22.68 -12.26
CA PHE A 168 -17.42 21.29 -12.03
C PHE A 168 -18.07 20.67 -13.27
N SER A 169 -19.01 21.37 -13.92
CA SER A 169 -19.69 20.86 -15.12
C SER A 169 -18.72 20.67 -16.28
N TYR A 170 -17.82 21.63 -16.51
CA TYR A 170 -16.81 21.53 -17.55
C TYR A 170 -15.87 20.33 -17.31
N HIS A 171 -15.44 20.12 -16.07
CA HIS A 171 -14.64 18.95 -15.74
C HIS A 171 -15.43 17.65 -15.91
N SER A 172 -16.68 17.58 -15.44
CA SER A 172 -17.49 16.36 -15.60
C SER A 172 -17.75 16.02 -17.07
N GLU A 173 -18.00 17.03 -17.90
CA GLU A 173 -18.23 16.86 -19.33
C GLU A 173 -16.98 16.31 -20.04
N ILE A 174 -15.79 16.82 -19.71
CA ILE A 174 -14.52 16.27 -20.23
C ILE A 174 -14.32 14.80 -19.86
N TYR A 175 -14.65 14.40 -18.63
CA TYR A 175 -14.53 13.00 -18.21
C TYR A 175 -15.52 12.10 -18.96
N CYS A 176 -16.79 12.50 -19.06
CA CYS A 176 -17.80 11.74 -19.80
C CYS A 176 -17.47 11.61 -21.29
N GLN A 177 -16.85 12.64 -21.88
CA GLN A 177 -16.52 12.63 -23.30
C GLN A 177 -15.28 11.80 -23.62
N ASN A 178 -14.32 11.70 -22.69
CA ASN A 178 -13.14 10.85 -22.86
C ASN A 178 -13.41 9.36 -22.57
N GLU A 179 -14.34 9.02 -21.69
CA GLU A 179 -14.72 7.61 -21.47
C GLU A 179 -15.48 7.01 -22.66
N GLY A 180 -16.24 7.80 -23.43
CA GLY A 180 -16.95 7.33 -24.62
C GLY A 180 -16.07 7.07 -25.84
N SER A 181 -14.89 7.71 -25.94
CA SER A 181 -14.01 7.57 -27.12
C SER A 181 -13.19 6.28 -27.13
N ASP A 182 -12.95 5.67 -25.96
CA ASP A 182 -12.11 4.48 -25.85
C ASP A 182 -12.91 3.19 -26.14
N GLU A 183 -14.22 3.16 -25.84
CA GLU A 183 -15.09 2.02 -26.17
C GLU A 183 -15.47 2.00 -27.67
N GLU A 184 -15.71 3.16 -28.30
CA GLU A 184 -16.16 3.23 -29.71
C GLU A 184 -15.05 2.81 -30.70
N ASN A 185 -13.78 3.00 -30.35
CA ASN A 185 -12.64 2.63 -31.21
C ASN A 185 -12.36 1.11 -31.19
N SER A 186 -12.77 0.40 -30.14
CA SER A 186 -12.58 -1.05 -30.02
C SER A 186 -13.53 -1.87 -30.91
N TYR A 187 -14.74 -1.38 -31.19
CA TYR A 187 -15.70 -2.08 -32.06
C TYR A 187 -15.47 -1.82 -33.55
N LEU A 188 -14.83 -0.71 -33.91
CA LEU A 188 -14.55 -0.37 -35.31
C LEU A 188 -13.32 -1.08 -35.88
N GLU A 189 -12.39 -1.54 -35.03
CA GLU A 189 -11.17 -2.22 -35.48
C GLU A 189 -11.39 -3.72 -35.77
N GLU A 190 -12.40 -4.36 -35.16
CA GLU A 190 -12.69 -5.79 -35.38
C GLU A 190 -13.63 -6.06 -36.58
N GLY A 191 -14.20 -5.00 -37.17
CA GLY A 191 -15.10 -5.08 -38.34
C GLY A 191 -14.44 -4.91 -39.71
N TYR A 192 -13.12 -4.69 -39.77
CA TYR A 192 -12.38 -4.36 -41.01
C TYR A 192 -11.33 -5.41 -41.43
N ILE A 193 -11.51 -6.67 -41.04
CA ILE A 193 -10.80 -7.78 -41.69
C ILE A 193 -11.69 -8.24 -42.85
N THR A 194 -11.49 -7.62 -44.01
CA THR A 194 -11.99 -8.15 -45.28
C THR A 194 -11.01 -9.20 -45.76
N ASP A 195 -11.55 -10.40 -46.01
CA ASP A 195 -10.88 -11.48 -46.72
C ASP A 195 -10.42 -10.97 -48.09
N ASP A 196 -9.12 -10.85 -48.30
CA ASP A 196 -8.50 -10.82 -49.63
C ASP A 196 -7.15 -11.58 -49.58
N ASP A 197 -7.04 -12.53 -50.51
CA ASP A 197 -5.93 -13.42 -50.92
C ASP A 197 -5.59 -14.69 -50.11
#